data_AF-A0A0T5P489-F1
#
_entry.id   AF-A0A0T5P489-F1
#
_cell.length_a   1.000
_cell.length_b   1.000
_cell.length_c   1.000
_cell.angle_alpha   90.00
_cell.angle_beta   90.00
_cell.angle_gamma   90.00
#
_symmetry.space_group_name_H-M   'P 1'
#
loop_
_entity.id
_entity.type
_entity.pdbx_description
1 polymer ?
#
loop_
_entity_poly.entity_id
_entity_poly.type
_entity_poly.pdbx_seq_one_letter_code
_entity_poly.pdbx_strand_id
1 'polypeptide(L)'
;MAAAGAHPEWSIFGPVISRSSNPSRVASAGCSISKENGVSITQVNARAYAAKLPPAPYRADFITGAAIFLRRSVLAEIGHLPERYFLYFEETQWLLEAAQKGHPSIVLPTIKLVHHQKSHVGGLPAPYYLYYFMRSALLFGHAMEGYDADAILDNLRDGFLQNWFARISENAPDKLTFYKGLVDQAIADGKAGRSGRVDLEAIEQVAKRKES
;
A
#
# COMPACT_ATOMS: atom_id res chain seq x y z
N MET A 1 11.71 22.03 2.29
CA MET A 1 13.13 22.07 2.71
C MET A 1 13.35 22.70 4.07
N ALA A 2 12.62 23.75 4.48
CA ALA A 2 12.79 24.38 5.80
C ALA A 2 12.63 23.41 7.00
N ALA A 3 11.60 22.55 6.99
CA ALA A 3 11.38 21.58 8.07
C ALA A 3 12.49 20.51 8.19
N ALA A 4 13.04 20.04 7.06
CA ALA A 4 14.18 19.13 7.05
C ALA A 4 15.48 19.83 7.48
N GLY A 5 15.61 21.14 7.29
CA GLY A 5 16.74 21.91 7.79
C GLY A 5 16.69 22.12 9.32
N ALA A 6 15.50 22.28 9.88
CA ALA A 6 15.29 22.49 11.31
C ALA A 6 15.51 21.22 12.17
N HIS A 7 15.43 20.04 11.55
CA HIS A 7 15.55 18.73 12.21
C HIS A 7 16.65 17.88 11.55
N PRO A 8 17.95 18.17 11.82
CA PRO A 8 19.07 17.40 11.26
C PRO A 8 19.05 15.92 11.65
N GLU A 9 18.44 15.58 12.79
CA GLU A 9 18.29 14.23 13.32
C GLU A 9 17.27 13.38 12.55
N TRP A 10 16.34 13.99 11.82
CA TRP A 10 15.35 13.27 11.01
C TRP A 10 15.86 13.05 9.60
N SER A 11 15.57 11.87 9.05
CA SER A 11 16.11 11.45 7.75
C SER A 11 15.04 11.06 6.73
N ILE A 12 13.80 10.78 7.14
CA ILE A 12 12.70 10.36 6.28
C ILE A 12 11.46 11.19 6.57
N PHE A 13 10.86 11.75 5.52
CA PHE A 13 9.76 12.69 5.59
C PHE A 13 8.67 12.38 4.55
N GLY A 14 7.42 12.57 4.95
CA GLY A 14 6.26 12.43 4.08
C GLY A 14 5.35 13.65 4.16
N PRO A 15 4.72 14.07 3.05
CA PRO A 15 3.73 15.12 3.07
C PRO A 15 2.35 14.59 3.47
N VAL A 16 1.40 15.50 3.62
CA VAL A 16 -0.02 15.16 3.58
C VAL A 16 -0.41 14.93 2.13
N ILE A 17 -0.97 13.76 1.84
CA ILE A 17 -1.59 13.48 0.55
C ILE A 17 -3.06 13.89 0.62
N SER A 18 -3.44 14.87 -0.19
CA SER A 18 -4.80 15.35 -0.38
C SER A 18 -5.52 14.57 -1.47
N ARG A 19 -6.85 14.44 -1.35
CA ARG A 19 -7.69 13.81 -2.37
C ARG A 19 -7.79 14.71 -3.59
N SER A 20 -7.64 14.14 -4.79
CA SER A 20 -7.84 14.88 -6.05
C SER A 20 -9.26 15.42 -6.20
N SER A 21 -10.28 14.67 -5.76
CA SER A 21 -11.69 15.09 -5.81
C SER A 21 -12.05 16.19 -4.81
N ASN A 22 -11.28 16.33 -3.73
CA ASN A 22 -11.46 17.39 -2.74
C ASN A 22 -10.12 17.67 -2.03
N PRO A 23 -9.32 18.64 -2.49
CA PRO A 23 -7.99 18.91 -1.95
C PRO A 23 -7.97 19.32 -0.47
N SER A 24 -9.10 19.77 0.07
CA SER A 24 -9.26 20.09 1.50
C SER A 24 -9.39 18.84 2.38
N ARG A 25 -9.56 17.66 1.79
CA ARG A 25 -9.69 16.37 2.47
C ARG A 25 -8.41 15.55 2.32
N VAL A 26 -8.01 14.94 3.42
CA VAL A 26 -6.85 14.05 3.49
C VAL A 26 -7.17 12.69 2.85
N ALA A 27 -6.29 12.25 1.96
CA ALA A 27 -6.21 10.87 1.49
C ALA A 27 -5.32 10.05 2.44
N SER A 28 -4.15 10.57 2.78
CA SER A 28 -3.22 10.02 3.78
C SER A 28 -2.42 11.13 4.45
N ALA A 29 -2.16 10.99 5.74
CA ALA A 29 -1.19 11.82 6.46
C ALA A 29 -0.34 10.89 7.36
N GLY A 30 0.30 9.92 6.71
CA GLY A 30 0.95 8.80 7.37
C GLY A 30 0.06 7.56 7.44
N CYS A 31 0.66 6.44 7.80
CA CYS A 31 0.01 5.16 7.96
C CYS A 31 0.38 4.55 9.31
N SER A 32 -0.55 3.76 9.86
CA SER A 32 -0.26 2.86 10.97
C SER A 32 -0.40 1.41 10.54
N ILE A 33 0.30 0.51 11.22
CA ILE A 33 0.24 -0.92 11.00
C ILE A 33 -0.07 -1.67 12.31
N SER A 34 -1.05 -2.57 12.26
CA SER A 34 -1.36 -3.48 13.37
C SER A 34 -1.08 -4.92 12.94
N LYS A 35 -0.54 -5.72 13.86
CA LYS A 35 -0.28 -7.16 13.65
C LYS A 35 -1.38 -8.07 14.24
N GLU A 36 -2.37 -7.50 14.93
CA GLU A 36 -3.33 -8.25 15.75
C GLU A 36 -4.19 -9.24 14.93
N ASN A 37 -4.46 -8.95 13.65
CA ASN A 37 -5.29 -9.79 12.76
C ASN A 37 -4.65 -9.91 11.37
N GLY A 38 -3.45 -10.49 11.27
CA GLY A 38 -2.84 -10.75 9.96
C GLY A 38 -2.48 -9.50 9.16
N VAL A 39 -1.83 -8.52 9.80
CA VAL A 39 -1.42 -7.24 9.20
C VAL A 39 -2.59 -6.39 8.69
N SER A 40 -2.89 -5.32 9.42
CA SER A 40 -3.83 -4.28 9.01
C SER A 40 -3.12 -2.94 8.84
N ILE A 41 -3.36 -2.27 7.72
CA ILE A 41 -2.83 -0.95 7.43
C ILE A 41 -3.96 0.07 7.51
N THR A 42 -3.76 1.12 8.30
CA THR A 42 -4.71 2.23 8.41
C THR A 42 -4.09 3.52 7.89
N GLN A 43 -4.82 4.24 7.05
CA GLN A 43 -4.44 5.58 6.58
C GLN A 43 -4.75 6.60 7.68
N VAL A 44 -3.72 7.11 8.32
CA VAL A 44 -3.85 8.05 9.45
C VAL A 44 -4.47 9.36 8.95
N ASN A 45 -5.47 9.85 9.70
CA ASN A 45 -6.27 11.04 9.36
C ASN A 45 -7.02 10.97 8.01
N ALA A 46 -7.24 9.79 7.43
CA ALA A 46 -8.00 9.67 6.20
C ALA A 46 -9.39 10.33 6.32
N ARG A 47 -9.78 11.11 5.31
CA ARG A 47 -11.03 11.90 5.24
C ARG A 47 -11.13 13.09 6.20
N ALA A 48 -10.16 13.29 7.10
CA ALA A 48 -10.08 14.50 7.91
C ALA A 48 -9.93 15.74 7.01
N TYR A 49 -10.34 16.90 7.52
CA TYR A 49 -9.99 18.17 6.90
C TYR A 49 -8.51 18.44 7.13
N ALA A 50 -7.77 18.82 6.09
CA ALA A 50 -6.35 19.12 6.20
C ALA A 50 -6.06 20.27 7.19
N ALA A 51 -7.03 21.18 7.41
CA ALA A 51 -6.96 22.25 8.40
C ALA A 51 -7.09 21.77 9.87
N LYS A 52 -7.50 20.53 10.09
CA LYS A 52 -7.65 19.91 11.42
C LYS A 52 -6.46 19.03 11.80
N LEU A 53 -5.47 18.91 10.93
CA LEU A 53 -4.24 18.19 11.24
C LEU A 53 -3.42 18.97 12.29
N PRO A 54 -2.62 18.27 13.11
CA PRO A 54 -1.71 18.94 14.01
C PRO A 54 -0.73 19.82 13.21
N PRO A 55 -0.39 21.02 13.71
CA PRO A 55 0.48 21.95 12.99
C PRO A 55 1.96 21.53 13.02
N ALA A 56 2.37 20.76 14.03
CA ALA A 56 3.72 20.26 14.20
C ALA A 56 3.94 18.92 13.48
N PRO A 57 5.17 18.61 13.02
CA PRO A 57 5.55 17.29 12.54
C PRO A 57 5.24 16.19 13.55
N TYR A 58 4.89 14.99 13.06
CA TYR A 58 4.60 13.83 13.91
C TYR A 58 5.07 12.53 13.27
N ARG A 59 5.22 11.49 14.08
CA ARG A 59 5.63 10.15 13.63
C ARG A 59 4.44 9.35 13.11
N ALA A 60 4.71 8.54 12.10
CA ALA A 60 3.83 7.46 11.64
C ALA A 60 4.66 6.18 11.51
N ASP A 61 4.02 5.01 11.48
CA ASP A 61 4.73 3.74 11.29
C ASP A 61 5.40 3.72 9.92
N PHE A 62 4.70 4.24 8.91
CA PHE A 62 5.25 4.53 7.58
C PHE A 62 4.46 5.65 6.89
N ILE A 63 4.93 6.07 5.72
CA ILE A 63 4.31 7.05 4.84
C ILE A 63 4.05 6.42 3.47
N THR A 64 3.00 6.84 2.77
CA THR A 64 2.63 6.24 1.48
C THR A 64 3.70 6.46 0.41
N GLY A 65 3.90 5.48 -0.46
CA GLY A 65 4.85 5.57 -1.58
C GLY A 65 4.57 6.69 -2.60
N ALA A 66 3.42 7.36 -2.50
CA ALA A 66 3.05 8.47 -3.37
C ALA A 66 4.03 9.66 -3.30
N ALA A 67 4.64 9.90 -2.14
CA ALA A 67 5.68 10.90 -1.98
C ALA A 67 6.50 10.64 -0.71
N ILE A 68 7.76 10.25 -0.90
CA ILE A 68 8.74 10.03 0.17
C ILE A 68 9.93 10.94 -0.09
N PHE A 69 10.34 11.70 0.92
CA PHE A 69 11.55 12.51 0.89
C PHE A 69 12.52 11.95 1.92
N LEU A 70 13.79 11.83 1.55
CA LEU A 70 14.81 11.30 2.45
C LEU A 70 16.15 11.97 2.23
N ARG A 71 16.99 11.97 3.26
CA ARG A 71 18.40 12.36 3.13
C ARG A 71 19.14 11.27 2.39
N ARG A 72 19.86 11.62 1.32
CA ARG A 72 20.63 10.64 0.52
C ARG A 72 21.56 9.77 1.38
N SER A 73 22.14 10.33 2.44
CA SER A 73 23.04 9.61 3.35
C SER A 73 22.40 8.37 3.97
N VAL A 74 21.09 8.41 4.22
CA VAL A 74 20.36 7.31 4.89
C VAL A 74 20.32 6.04 4.06
N LEU A 75 20.44 6.13 2.73
CA LEU A 75 20.39 4.97 1.82
C LEU A 75 21.52 3.98 2.07
N ALA A 76 22.67 4.46 2.58
CA ALA A 76 23.77 3.58 2.97
C ALA A 76 23.43 2.67 4.16
N GLU A 77 22.48 3.11 5.01
CA GLU A 77 22.08 2.40 6.23
C GLU A 77 20.85 1.52 5.99
N ILE A 78 19.85 2.06 5.28
CA ILE A 78 18.55 1.40 5.08
C ILE A 78 18.47 0.58 3.78
N GLY A 79 19.41 0.77 2.86
CA GLY A 79 19.38 0.13 1.54
C GLY A 79 18.30 0.72 0.62
N HIS A 80 18.01 0.00 -0.47
CA HIS A 80 16.99 0.39 -1.45
C HIS A 80 15.66 -0.32 -1.22
N LEU A 81 14.61 0.16 -1.90
CA LEU A 81 13.30 -0.48 -1.90
C LEU A 81 13.42 -1.95 -2.35
N PRO A 82 12.73 -2.88 -1.67
CA PRO A 82 12.79 -4.31 -1.99
C PRO A 82 12.06 -4.62 -3.31
N GLU A 83 12.83 -4.96 -4.36
CA GLU A 83 12.28 -5.25 -5.69
C GLU A 83 11.36 -6.48 -5.76
N ARG A 84 11.42 -7.35 -4.76
CA ARG A 84 10.63 -8.60 -4.72
C ARG A 84 9.12 -8.38 -4.74
N TYR A 85 8.64 -7.21 -4.35
CA TYR A 85 7.22 -6.89 -4.41
C TYR A 85 6.76 -6.47 -5.80
N PHE A 86 7.65 -5.83 -6.57
CA PHE A 86 7.35 -5.02 -7.75
C PHE A 86 6.34 -3.88 -7.51
N LEU A 87 5.20 -4.16 -6.89
CA LEU A 87 4.17 -3.20 -6.49
C LEU A 87 3.50 -3.62 -5.17
N TYR A 88 3.15 -2.59 -4.39
CA TYR A 88 2.55 -2.64 -3.05
C TYR A 88 3.42 -3.30 -1.98
N PHE A 89 3.43 -2.68 -0.80
CA PHE A 89 4.17 -3.10 0.40
C PHE A 89 5.70 -2.96 0.32
N GLU A 90 6.27 -2.57 -0.83
CA GLU A 90 7.70 -2.31 -0.94
C GLU A 90 8.13 -1.17 0.00
N GLU A 91 7.37 -0.08 0.00
CA GLU A 91 7.66 1.08 0.83
C GLU A 91 7.28 0.82 2.29
N THR A 92 6.20 0.07 2.51
CA THR A 92 5.75 -0.28 3.86
C THR A 92 6.85 -1.03 4.59
N GLN A 93 7.38 -2.09 4.00
CA GLN A 93 8.48 -2.82 4.62
C GLN A 93 9.73 -1.96 4.78
N TRP A 94 10.13 -1.28 3.70
CA TRP A 94 11.36 -0.51 3.70
C TRP A 94 11.37 0.56 4.80
N LEU A 95 10.23 1.22 5.02
CA LEU A 95 10.08 2.25 6.04
C LEU A 95 9.99 1.67 7.46
N LEU A 96 9.40 0.49 7.64
CA LEU A 96 9.40 -0.19 8.93
C LEU A 96 10.80 -0.66 9.33
N GLU A 97 11.56 -1.21 8.39
CA GLU A 97 12.98 -1.58 8.60
C GLU A 97 13.85 -0.34 8.83
N ALA A 98 13.60 0.76 8.11
CA ALA A 98 14.28 2.03 8.35
C ALA A 98 14.01 2.55 9.77
N ALA A 99 12.77 2.44 10.27
CA ALA A 99 12.43 2.82 11.63
C ALA A 99 13.17 1.98 12.67
N GLN A 100 13.33 0.67 12.45
CA GLN A 100 14.13 -0.21 13.31
C GLN A 100 15.61 0.18 13.35
N LYS A 101 16.12 0.83 12.29
CA LYS A 101 17.48 1.38 12.21
C LYS A 101 17.58 2.83 12.74
N GLY A 102 16.54 3.35 13.38
CA GLY A 102 16.55 4.71 13.96
C GLY A 102 16.13 5.82 13.00
N HIS A 103 15.57 5.48 11.83
CA HIS A 103 15.04 6.44 10.86
C HIS A 103 13.51 6.36 10.76
N PRO A 104 12.77 6.89 11.77
CA PRO A 104 11.31 6.85 11.74
C PRO A 104 10.74 7.72 10.62
N SER A 105 9.55 7.35 10.14
CA SER A 105 8.81 8.16 9.17
C SER A 105 8.18 9.39 9.83
N ILE A 106 8.54 10.59 9.36
CA ILE A 106 8.00 11.85 9.88
C ILE A 106 7.01 12.46 8.89
N VAL A 107 5.78 12.70 9.32
CA VAL A 107 4.78 13.43 8.55
C VAL A 107 5.00 14.94 8.75
N LEU A 108 5.01 15.69 7.65
CA LEU A 108 5.11 17.15 7.62
C LEU A 108 3.75 17.77 7.23
N PRO A 109 2.90 18.17 8.20
CA PRO A 109 1.51 18.56 7.92
C PRO A 109 1.36 19.83 7.09
N THR A 110 2.41 20.65 7.07
CA THR A 110 2.49 21.90 6.31
C THR A 110 2.72 21.66 4.82
N ILE A 111 3.20 20.48 4.42
CA ILE A 111 3.41 20.11 3.02
C ILE A 111 2.22 19.28 2.55
N LYS A 112 1.54 19.75 1.51
CA LYS A 112 0.34 19.11 0.96
C LYS A 112 0.55 18.83 -0.51
N LEU A 113 0.37 17.58 -0.92
CA LEU A 113 0.42 17.17 -2.32
C LEU A 113 -0.91 16.55 -2.73
N VAL A 114 -1.36 16.85 -3.94
CA VAL A 114 -2.53 16.19 -4.52
C VAL A 114 -2.05 14.97 -5.29
N HIS A 115 -2.59 13.79 -4.98
CA HIS A 115 -2.31 12.56 -5.71
C HIS A 115 -3.52 12.11 -6.52
N HIS A 116 -3.32 11.89 -7.81
CA HIS A 116 -4.33 11.37 -8.73
C HIS A 116 -4.26 9.85 -8.76
N GLN A 117 -4.93 9.20 -7.81
CA GLN A 117 -4.94 7.74 -7.70
C GLN A 117 -5.64 7.09 -8.90
N LYS A 118 -4.94 6.20 -9.61
CA LYS A 118 -5.44 5.45 -10.79
C LYS A 118 -5.48 3.93 -10.57
N SER A 119 -5.74 3.47 -9.35
CA SER A 119 -5.81 2.03 -9.02
C SER A 119 -7.11 1.33 -9.48
N HIS A 120 -7.92 2.00 -10.30
CA HIS A 120 -9.21 1.52 -10.80
C HIS A 120 -9.45 2.10 -12.20
N VAL A 121 -10.11 1.33 -13.07
CA VAL A 121 -10.44 1.68 -14.45
C VAL A 121 -11.92 1.39 -14.66
N GLY A 122 -12.69 2.38 -15.09
CA GLY A 122 -14.13 2.23 -15.30
C GLY A 122 -14.92 1.80 -14.05
N GLY A 123 -14.46 2.20 -12.85
CA GLY A 123 -15.08 1.81 -11.58
C GLY A 123 -14.68 0.42 -11.07
N LEU A 124 -13.96 -0.37 -11.85
CA LEU A 124 -13.44 -1.69 -11.48
C LEU A 124 -11.98 -1.60 -11.03
N PRO A 125 -11.50 -2.52 -10.17
CA PRO A 125 -10.11 -2.50 -9.75
C PRO A 125 -9.22 -2.84 -10.95
N ALA A 126 -8.08 -2.16 -11.09
CA ALA A 126 -7.12 -2.57 -12.11
C ALA A 126 -6.60 -4.00 -11.79
N PRO A 127 -6.43 -4.89 -12.78
CA PRO A 127 -5.97 -6.27 -12.52
C PRO A 127 -4.64 -6.31 -11.76
N TYR A 128 -3.68 -5.46 -12.13
CA TYR A 128 -2.41 -5.33 -11.40
C TYR A 128 -2.61 -4.94 -9.94
N TYR A 129 -3.63 -4.13 -9.63
CA TYR A 129 -3.88 -3.68 -8.27
C TYR A 129 -4.29 -4.86 -7.39
N LEU A 130 -5.31 -5.62 -7.80
CA LEU A 130 -5.74 -6.77 -7.01
C LEU A 130 -4.66 -7.85 -6.92
N TYR A 131 -4.01 -8.18 -8.05
CA TYR A 131 -3.00 -9.22 -8.06
C TYR A 131 -1.83 -8.88 -7.13
N TYR A 132 -1.18 -7.72 -7.34
CA TYR A 132 -0.01 -7.37 -6.55
C TYR A 132 -0.37 -7.07 -5.10
N PHE A 133 -1.51 -6.44 -4.81
CA PHE A 133 -1.90 -6.18 -3.42
C PHE A 133 -2.08 -7.49 -2.63
N MET A 134 -2.77 -8.47 -3.20
CA MET A 134 -2.98 -9.76 -2.54
C MET A 134 -1.68 -10.56 -2.38
N ARG A 135 -0.88 -10.66 -3.45
CA ARG A 135 0.40 -11.38 -3.41
C ARG A 135 1.37 -10.73 -2.44
N SER A 136 1.53 -9.41 -2.53
CA SER A 136 2.50 -8.65 -1.75
C SER A 136 2.13 -8.58 -0.27
N ALA A 137 0.85 -8.62 0.09
CA ALA A 137 0.44 -8.73 1.50
C ALA A 137 0.96 -10.02 2.16
N LEU A 138 0.93 -11.15 1.44
CA LEU A 138 1.47 -12.42 1.93
C LEU A 138 3.00 -12.41 2.01
N LEU A 139 3.69 -11.87 0.99
CA LEU A 139 5.14 -11.68 1.00
C LEU A 139 5.58 -10.76 2.15
N PHE A 140 4.80 -9.72 2.42
CA PHE A 140 5.02 -8.80 3.53
C PHE A 140 4.84 -9.51 4.86
N GLY A 141 3.76 -10.27 5.02
CA GLY A 141 3.54 -11.11 6.18
C GLY A 141 4.76 -12.01 6.48
N HIS A 142 5.30 -12.70 5.46
CA HIS A 142 6.48 -13.55 5.63
C HIS A 142 7.72 -12.81 6.14
N ALA A 143 7.87 -11.54 5.76
CA ALA A 143 8.99 -10.72 6.20
C ALA A 143 8.82 -10.16 7.62
N MET A 144 7.61 -10.24 8.19
CA MET A 144 7.28 -9.72 9.51
C MET A 144 7.21 -10.85 10.55
N GLU A 145 7.62 -10.55 11.78
CA GLU A 145 7.31 -11.42 12.92
C GLU A 145 5.80 -11.55 13.13
N GLY A 146 5.31 -12.77 13.37
CA GLY A 146 3.90 -13.06 13.58
C GLY A 146 3.13 -13.40 12.30
N TYR A 147 3.79 -14.01 11.31
CA TYR A 147 3.15 -14.44 10.07
C TYR A 147 2.04 -15.47 10.30
N ASP A 148 0.82 -15.09 9.94
CA ASP A 148 -0.32 -15.99 9.79
C ASP A 148 -0.98 -15.69 8.44
N ALA A 149 -0.77 -16.59 7.49
CA ALA A 149 -1.28 -16.46 6.13
C ALA A 149 -2.81 -16.36 6.10
N ASP A 150 -3.47 -17.15 6.94
CA ASP A 150 -4.92 -17.26 6.90
C ASP A 150 -5.56 -16.06 7.59
N ALA A 151 -4.97 -15.57 8.70
CA ALA A 151 -5.40 -14.30 9.30
C ALA A 151 -5.23 -13.11 8.34
N ILE A 152 -4.12 -13.05 7.57
CA ILE A 152 -3.92 -12.01 6.54
C ILE A 152 -5.03 -12.09 5.48
N LEU A 153 -5.31 -13.30 5.00
CA LEU A 153 -6.32 -13.51 3.99
C LEU A 153 -7.73 -13.20 4.49
N ASP A 154 -8.05 -13.54 5.72
CA ASP A 154 -9.35 -13.25 6.32
C ASP A 154 -9.57 -11.74 6.48
N ASN A 155 -8.57 -11.01 6.97
CA ASN A 155 -8.61 -9.55 7.02
C ASN A 155 -8.72 -8.89 5.63
N LEU A 156 -8.12 -9.49 4.59
CA LEU A 156 -8.25 -9.00 3.21
C LEU A 156 -9.58 -9.40 2.55
N ARG A 157 -10.14 -10.55 2.92
CA ARG A 157 -11.47 -10.99 2.48
C ARG A 157 -12.53 -10.05 3.03
N ASP A 158 -12.41 -9.76 4.31
CA ASP A 158 -13.33 -8.91 5.05
C ASP A 158 -13.12 -7.44 4.68
N GLY A 159 -14.14 -6.85 4.07
CA GLY A 159 -14.07 -5.47 3.62
C GLY A 159 -13.30 -5.26 2.31
N PHE A 160 -12.04 -5.68 2.14
CA PHE A 160 -11.30 -5.34 0.91
C PHE A 160 -11.81 -6.11 -0.32
N LEU A 161 -11.67 -7.44 -0.34
CA LEU A 161 -12.13 -8.25 -1.47
C LEU A 161 -13.65 -8.27 -1.56
N GLN A 162 -14.36 -8.34 -0.43
CA GLN A 162 -15.82 -8.30 -0.41
C GLN A 162 -16.35 -7.04 -1.11
N ASN A 163 -15.82 -5.85 -0.80
CA ASN A 163 -16.28 -4.62 -1.45
C ASN A 163 -15.95 -4.58 -2.95
N TRP A 164 -14.79 -5.11 -3.35
CA TRP A 164 -14.45 -5.18 -4.77
C TRP A 164 -15.33 -6.17 -5.53
N PHE A 165 -15.55 -7.37 -5.00
CA PHE A 165 -16.41 -8.37 -5.63
C PHE A 165 -17.87 -7.95 -5.65
N ALA A 166 -18.38 -7.24 -4.65
CA ALA A 166 -19.71 -6.64 -4.69
C ALA A 166 -19.82 -5.66 -5.86
N ARG A 167 -18.87 -4.71 -5.98
CA ARG A 167 -18.84 -3.73 -7.08
C ARG A 167 -18.69 -4.38 -8.45
N ILE A 168 -17.83 -5.38 -8.58
CA ILE A 168 -17.66 -6.13 -9.84
C ILE A 168 -18.96 -6.85 -10.19
N SER A 169 -19.61 -7.52 -9.22
CA SER A 169 -20.88 -8.23 -9.46
C SER A 169 -21.99 -7.29 -9.91
N GLU A 170 -22.04 -6.08 -9.36
CA GLU A 170 -23.03 -5.06 -9.71
C GLU A 170 -22.76 -4.40 -11.08
N ASN A 171 -21.50 -4.10 -11.40
CA ASN A 171 -21.16 -3.23 -12.54
C ASN A 171 -20.60 -3.99 -13.76
N ALA A 172 -20.08 -5.20 -13.57
CA ALA A 172 -19.50 -6.05 -14.63
C ALA A 172 -19.53 -7.53 -14.20
N PRO A 173 -20.72 -8.13 -14.04
CA PRO A 173 -20.87 -9.51 -13.55
C PRO A 173 -20.16 -10.54 -14.43
N ASP A 174 -20.03 -10.27 -15.74
CA ASP A 174 -19.29 -11.06 -16.72
C ASP A 174 -17.79 -11.17 -16.38
N LYS A 175 -17.23 -10.22 -15.62
CA LYS A 175 -15.82 -10.20 -15.23
C LYS A 175 -15.55 -10.82 -13.87
N LEU A 176 -16.58 -11.22 -13.13
CA LEU A 176 -16.42 -11.70 -11.75
C LEU A 176 -15.56 -12.97 -11.68
N THR A 177 -15.78 -13.91 -12.61
CA THR A 177 -15.01 -15.16 -12.68
C THR A 177 -13.53 -14.89 -12.91
N PHE A 178 -13.21 -14.02 -13.87
CA PHE A 178 -11.85 -13.53 -14.10
C PHE A 178 -11.19 -12.97 -12.83
N TYR A 179 -11.84 -12.04 -12.13
CA TYR A 179 -11.25 -11.40 -10.94
C TYR A 179 -11.07 -12.38 -9.77
N LYS A 180 -11.98 -13.35 -9.60
CA LYS A 180 -11.81 -14.42 -8.61
C LYS A 180 -10.58 -15.27 -8.92
N GLY A 181 -10.45 -15.73 -10.17
CA GLY A 181 -9.28 -16.50 -10.60
C GLY A 181 -7.96 -15.73 -10.46
N LEU A 182 -7.98 -14.41 -10.73
CA LEU A 182 -6.82 -13.52 -10.53
C LEU A 182 -6.40 -13.45 -9.06
N VAL A 183 -7.37 -13.32 -8.14
CA VAL A 183 -7.11 -13.32 -6.70
C VAL A 183 -6.59 -14.67 -6.23
N ASP A 184 -7.17 -15.78 -6.69
CA ASP A 184 -6.69 -17.13 -6.36
C ASP A 184 -5.23 -17.34 -6.80
N GLN A 185 -4.88 -16.89 -8.01
CA GLN A 185 -3.51 -16.94 -8.50
C GLN A 185 -2.57 -16.07 -7.66
N ALA A 186 -2.98 -14.85 -7.29
CA ALA A 186 -2.20 -13.96 -6.45
C ALA A 186 -1.93 -14.56 -5.06
N ILE A 187 -2.93 -15.22 -4.46
CA ILE A 187 -2.80 -15.91 -3.18
C ILE A 187 -1.83 -17.09 -3.30
N ALA A 188 -1.98 -17.93 -4.35
CA ALA A 188 -1.07 -19.04 -4.59
C ALA A 188 0.38 -18.57 -4.78
N ASP A 189 0.58 -17.47 -5.50
CA ASP A 189 1.90 -16.89 -5.76
C ASP A 189 2.51 -16.28 -4.49
N GLY A 190 1.69 -15.64 -3.65
CA GLY A 190 2.11 -15.10 -2.37
C GLY A 190 2.53 -16.20 -1.41
N LYS A 191 1.73 -17.27 -1.28
CA LYS A 191 2.05 -18.46 -0.45
C LYS A 191 3.29 -19.20 -0.95
N ALA A 192 3.54 -19.19 -2.26
CA ALA A 192 4.73 -19.79 -2.88
C ALA A 192 5.98 -18.88 -2.84
N GLY A 193 5.89 -17.66 -2.31
CA GLY A 193 7.00 -16.73 -2.24
C GLY A 193 7.45 -16.16 -3.59
N ARG A 194 6.59 -16.16 -4.62
CA ARG A 194 6.96 -15.66 -5.95
C ARG A 194 7.18 -14.15 -5.92
N SER A 195 8.36 -13.72 -6.36
CA SER A 195 8.81 -12.33 -6.31
C SER A 195 8.86 -11.66 -7.68
N GLY A 196 8.88 -10.33 -7.67
CA GLY A 196 9.16 -9.49 -8.84
C GLY A 196 7.94 -9.27 -9.73
N ARG A 197 8.18 -8.73 -10.93
CA ARG A 197 7.14 -8.48 -11.92
C ARG A 197 6.63 -9.80 -12.51
N VAL A 198 5.31 -9.90 -12.66
CA VAL A 198 4.67 -10.97 -13.43
C VAL A 198 3.99 -10.42 -14.67
N ASP A 199 3.82 -11.29 -15.65
CA ASP A 199 3.03 -11.03 -16.85
C ASP A 199 1.53 -11.20 -16.55
N LEU A 200 0.87 -10.09 -16.27
CA LEU A 200 -0.57 -10.08 -15.98
C LEU A 200 -1.41 -10.32 -17.24
N GLU A 201 -0.90 -9.98 -18.42
CA GLU A 201 -1.59 -10.26 -19.67
C GLU A 201 -1.64 -11.78 -19.92
N ALA A 202 -0.54 -12.48 -19.64
CA ALA A 202 -0.53 -13.95 -19.67
C ALA A 202 -1.54 -14.54 -18.68
N ILE A 203 -1.67 -13.99 -17.46
CA ILE A 203 -2.66 -14.45 -16.48
C ILE A 203 -4.09 -14.19 -16.98
N GLU A 204 -4.35 -13.02 -17.58
CA GLU A 204 -5.63 -12.70 -18.21
C GLU A 204 -6.00 -13.67 -19.34
N GLN A 205 -5.04 -14.06 -20.16
CA GLN A 205 -5.27 -15.01 -21.26
C GLN A 205 -5.53 -16.43 -20.76
N VAL A 206 -4.85 -16.87 -19.69
CA VAL A 206 -5.09 -18.19 -19.07
C VAL A 206 -6.47 -18.24 -18.42
N ALA A 207 -6.90 -17.17 -17.75
CA ALA A 207 -8.22 -17.10 -17.13
C ALA A 207 -9.35 -17.19 -18.17
N LYS A 208 -9.24 -16.46 -19.30
CA LYS A 208 -10.23 -16.50 -20.40
C LYS A 208 -10.36 -17.88 -21.04
N ARG A 209 -9.28 -18.67 -21.13
CA ARG A 209 -9.30 -20.03 -21.69
C ARG A 209 -9.96 -21.07 -20.78
N LYS A 210 -10.12 -20.78 -19.49
CA LYS A 210 -10.85 -21.65 -18.55
C LYS A 210 -12.36 -21.41 -18.56
N GLU A 211 -12.81 -20.32 -19.20
CA GLU A 211 -14.22 -19.94 -19.34
C GLU A 211 -14.84 -20.39 -20.67
N SER A 212 -14.01 -20.88 -21.60
CA SER A 212 -14.38 -21.41 -22.94
C SER A 212 -14.36 -22.93 -22.96
#